data_AF-A0A1Z3HLN8-F1
#
_entry.id   AF-A0A1Z3HLN8-F1
#
_cell.length_a   1.000
_cell.length_b   1.000
_cell.length_c   1.000
_cell.angle_alpha   90.00
_cell.angle_beta   90.00
_cell.angle_gamma   90.00
#
_symmetry.space_group_name_H-M   'P 1'
#
loop_
_entity.id
_entity.type
_entity.pdbx_description
1 polymer ?
#
loop_
_entity_poly.entity_id
_entity_poly.type
_entity_poly.pdbx_seq_one_letter_code
_entity_poly.pdbx_strand_id
1 'polypeptide(L)'
;MSQMFHQSGNLYELFLVWGLGVLAMAYGLELVSLGILALLLLTIGYQLGTLDWGGSMPSGWRLVLQQMPLVLAGLWLPLAYRCRSRWLFGLAAAAVTWALVGNLLVLARDYGSGWLWALAVGLPPAWLWAYGDTLWQWRQRRQPSGTSWRFQPVSRALAVAYLAGMTYLLAFHGLWRDYGTIWGRSQPQSWPMLVSVMVLSVVAALGWVAILRQGWQQRQWPSWALHSGTVAGVIVVAAGTVLWHRQLMPLPLWAPLIYNLLLFGLALGLLRDGLALGSRGWFWSGMGLLVVGILSRTLEYNTDFIAEGVGLCPLWGSDDRGRNLV
;
A
#
# COMPACT_ATOMS: atom_id res chain seq x y z
N MET A 1 2.24 -4.71 35.05
CA MET A 1 2.42 -3.67 34.01
C MET A 1 1.10 -3.00 33.60
N SER A 2 0.00 -3.73 33.34
CA SER A 2 -1.28 -3.12 32.96
C SER A 2 -1.92 -2.23 34.04
N GLN A 3 -1.71 -2.54 35.33
CA GLN A 3 -2.23 -1.72 36.43
C GLN A 3 -1.56 -0.34 36.59
N MET A 4 -0.38 -0.09 35.99
CA MET A 4 0.25 1.25 36.00
C MET A 4 -0.38 2.23 35.01
N PHE A 5 -1.05 1.74 33.95
CA PHE A 5 -1.62 2.59 32.90
C PHE A 5 -3.11 2.91 33.10
N HIS A 6 -3.77 2.25 34.06
CA HIS A 6 -5.20 2.46 34.32
C HIS A 6 -5.54 3.82 34.96
N GLN A 7 -4.54 4.65 35.34
CA GLN A 7 -4.81 5.91 36.04
C GLN A 7 -4.55 7.20 35.23
N SER A 8 -3.86 7.19 34.08
CA SER A 8 -3.65 8.44 33.29
C SER A 8 -3.02 8.30 31.89
N GLY A 9 -2.66 7.10 31.43
CA GLY A 9 -1.88 6.91 30.20
C GLY A 9 -2.73 6.81 28.92
N ASN A 10 -2.18 7.24 27.78
CA ASN A 10 -2.85 7.13 26.49
C ASN A 10 -2.78 5.68 25.95
N LEU A 11 -3.87 5.20 25.34
CA LEU A 11 -4.00 3.81 24.91
C LEU A 11 -2.92 3.38 23.91
N TYR A 12 -2.47 4.29 23.03
CA TYR A 12 -1.41 3.96 22.07
C TYR A 12 -0.09 3.60 22.76
N GLU A 13 0.26 4.25 23.88
CA GLU A 13 1.52 3.98 24.60
C GLU A 13 1.52 2.57 25.18
N LEU A 14 0.39 2.16 25.74
CA LEU A 14 0.21 0.82 26.28
C LEU A 14 0.43 -0.25 25.21
N PHE A 15 -0.19 -0.09 24.04
CA PHE A 15 -0.05 -1.05 22.94
C PHE A 15 1.37 -1.09 22.36
N LEU A 16 2.03 0.06 22.24
CA LEU A 16 3.41 0.12 21.75
C LEU A 16 4.39 -0.54 22.73
N VAL A 17 4.33 -0.20 24.01
CA VAL A 17 5.21 -0.76 25.04
C VAL A 17 4.95 -2.26 25.21
N TRP A 18 3.68 -2.67 25.25
CA TRP A 18 3.34 -4.08 25.38
C TRP A 18 3.77 -4.87 24.13
N GLY A 19 3.53 -4.32 22.95
CA GLY A 19 3.97 -4.89 21.69
C GLY A 19 5.50 -5.06 21.60
N LEU A 20 6.28 -4.09 22.10
CA LEU A 20 7.74 -4.19 22.21
C LEU A 20 8.17 -5.29 23.19
N GLY A 21 7.47 -5.43 24.32
CA GLY A 21 7.72 -6.52 25.27
C GLY A 21 7.48 -7.91 24.64
N VAL A 22 6.36 -8.08 23.94
CA VAL A 22 6.04 -9.33 23.21
C VAL A 22 7.05 -9.57 22.09
N LEU A 23 7.51 -8.53 21.41
CA LEU A 23 8.55 -8.63 20.38
C LEU A 23 9.87 -9.14 20.97
N ALA A 24 10.30 -8.64 22.13
CA ALA A 24 11.50 -9.12 22.79
C ALA A 24 11.39 -10.62 23.13
N MET A 25 10.22 -11.07 23.61
CA MET A 25 9.95 -12.49 23.84
C MET A 25 9.97 -13.30 22.54
N ALA A 26 9.41 -12.76 21.44
CA ALA A 26 9.45 -13.40 20.13
C ALA A 26 10.89 -13.56 19.61
N TYR A 27 11.77 -12.60 19.88
CA TYR A 27 13.19 -12.69 19.55
C TYR A 27 13.94 -13.74 20.39
N GLY A 28 13.55 -13.93 21.65
CA GLY A 28 14.15 -14.93 22.54
C GLY A 28 13.69 -16.35 22.24
N LEU A 29 12.39 -16.54 21.99
CA LEU A 29 11.76 -17.86 21.82
C LEU A 29 11.64 -18.29 20.35
N GLU A 30 11.86 -17.38 19.39
CA GLU A 30 11.71 -17.60 17.95
C GLU A 30 10.31 -18.09 17.51
N LEU A 31 9.28 -17.80 18.32
CA LEU A 31 7.90 -18.21 18.07
C LEU A 31 7.17 -17.25 17.12
N VAL A 32 6.64 -17.81 16.03
CA VAL A 32 5.89 -17.07 15.00
C VAL A 32 4.63 -16.41 15.57
N SER A 33 3.88 -17.10 16.44
CA SER A 33 2.64 -16.59 17.02
C SER A 33 2.88 -15.32 17.86
N LEU A 34 3.95 -15.29 18.65
CA LEU A 34 4.36 -14.09 19.40
C LEU A 34 4.79 -12.97 18.46
N GLY A 35 5.50 -13.28 17.38
CA GLY A 35 5.87 -12.29 16.36
C GLY A 35 4.66 -11.65 15.68
N ILE A 36 3.62 -12.45 15.39
CA ILE A 36 2.34 -11.97 14.83
C ILE A 36 1.59 -11.12 15.87
N LEU A 37 1.50 -11.58 17.12
CA LEU A 37 0.84 -10.82 18.19
C LEU A 37 1.53 -9.46 18.41
N ALA A 38 2.86 -9.43 18.49
CA ALA A 38 3.61 -8.19 18.60
C ALA A 38 3.34 -7.26 17.42
N LEU A 39 3.30 -7.79 16.18
CA LEU A 39 2.98 -7.00 15.00
C LEU A 39 1.59 -6.36 15.11
N LEU A 40 0.58 -7.14 15.48
CA LEU A 40 -0.80 -6.66 15.65
C LEU A 40 -0.86 -5.53 16.68
N LEU A 41 -0.25 -5.71 17.86
CA LEU A 41 -0.25 -4.72 18.92
C LEU A 41 0.41 -3.41 18.49
N LEU A 42 1.58 -3.46 17.84
CA LEU A 42 2.22 -2.24 17.33
C LEU A 42 1.41 -1.58 16.21
N THR A 43 0.79 -2.35 15.32
CA THR A 43 -0.05 -1.76 14.26
C THR A 43 -1.28 -1.07 14.82
N ILE A 44 -1.94 -1.66 15.84
CA ILE A 44 -3.08 -1.03 16.54
C ILE A 44 -2.60 0.23 17.28
N GLY A 45 -1.49 0.15 18.01
CA GLY A 45 -0.89 1.30 18.69
C GLY A 45 -0.54 2.43 17.71
N TYR A 46 -0.01 2.10 16.53
CA TYR A 46 0.25 3.06 15.47
C TYR A 46 -1.03 3.72 14.96
N GLN A 47 -2.09 2.96 14.68
CA GLN A 47 -3.37 3.53 14.24
C GLN A 47 -3.95 4.50 15.27
N LEU A 48 -4.01 4.07 16.53
CA LEU A 48 -4.50 4.93 17.62
C LEU A 48 -3.65 6.20 17.77
N GLY A 49 -2.33 6.08 17.68
CA GLY A 49 -1.43 7.22 17.73
C GLY A 49 -1.58 8.19 16.55
N THR A 50 -1.87 7.68 15.34
CA THR A 50 -2.14 8.53 14.17
C THR A 50 -3.48 9.27 14.27
N LEU A 51 -4.47 8.72 14.97
CA LEU A 51 -5.75 9.39 15.21
C LEU A 51 -5.61 10.53 16.23
N ASP A 52 -4.72 10.37 17.21
CA ASP A 52 -4.47 11.36 18.28
C ASP A 52 -3.33 12.34 17.96
N TRP A 53 -3.03 12.56 16.68
CA TRP A 53 -1.91 13.40 16.26
C TRP A 53 -2.04 14.86 16.72
N GLY A 54 -3.28 15.34 16.86
CA GLY A 54 -3.57 16.68 17.38
C GLY A 54 -3.35 16.84 18.89
N GLY A 55 -3.13 15.75 19.63
CA GLY A 55 -2.95 15.76 21.07
C GLY A 55 -1.55 16.19 21.53
N SER A 56 -1.41 16.46 22.83
CA SER A 56 -0.14 16.77 23.49
C SER A 56 0.73 15.50 23.69
N MET A 57 1.07 14.86 22.58
CA MET A 57 1.91 13.67 22.54
C MET A 57 3.37 14.00 22.89
N PRO A 58 4.02 13.24 23.78
CA PRO A 58 5.45 13.40 24.06
C PRO A 58 6.30 13.28 22.78
N SER A 59 7.35 14.10 22.67
CA SER A 59 8.20 14.19 21.48
C SER A 59 8.84 12.86 21.08
N GLY A 60 9.22 12.02 22.07
CA GLY A 60 9.83 10.71 21.83
C GLY A 60 8.89 9.73 21.12
N TRP A 61 7.66 9.56 21.62
CA TRP A 61 6.69 8.66 20.98
C TRP A 61 6.23 9.15 19.62
N ARG A 62 6.11 10.47 19.46
CA ARG A 62 5.82 11.08 18.16
C ARG A 62 6.88 10.70 17.12
N LEU A 63 8.16 10.74 17.48
CA LEU A 63 9.25 10.36 16.57
C LEU A 63 9.18 8.87 16.20
N VAL A 64 8.91 7.99 17.18
CA VAL A 64 8.78 6.55 16.94
C VAL A 64 7.61 6.25 15.99
N LEU A 65 6.45 6.89 16.21
CA LEU A 65 5.30 6.77 15.30
C LEU A 65 5.63 7.29 13.90
N GLN A 66 6.32 8.42 13.80
CA GLN A 66 6.72 9.01 12.51
C GLN A 66 7.68 8.11 11.71
N GLN A 67 8.51 7.31 12.38
CA GLN A 67 9.44 6.37 11.76
C GLN A 67 8.92 4.92 11.73
N MET A 68 7.63 4.69 11.98
CA MET A 68 7.07 3.32 12.02
C MET A 68 7.39 2.45 10.80
N PRO A 69 7.39 2.95 9.56
CA PRO A 69 7.78 2.12 8.41
C PRO A 69 9.20 1.54 8.57
N LEU A 70 10.14 2.32 9.11
CA LEU A 70 11.51 1.88 9.38
C LEU A 70 11.61 0.98 10.60
N VAL A 71 10.87 1.29 11.67
CA VAL A 71 10.83 0.47 12.89
C VAL A 71 10.28 -0.91 12.55
N LEU A 72 9.15 -0.97 11.84
CA LEU A 72 8.54 -2.22 11.39
C LEU A 72 9.49 -2.98 10.44
N ALA A 73 10.11 -2.27 9.49
CA ALA A 73 11.02 -2.90 8.55
C ALA A 73 12.26 -3.48 9.27
N GLY A 74 12.90 -2.69 10.13
CA GLY A 74 14.11 -3.07 10.85
C GLY A 74 13.90 -4.15 11.89
N LEU A 75 12.72 -4.22 12.52
CA LEU A 75 12.45 -5.20 13.57
C LEU A 75 11.78 -6.48 13.06
N TRP A 76 10.84 -6.41 12.10
CA TRP A 76 10.11 -7.61 11.66
C TRP A 76 10.73 -8.33 10.48
N LEU A 77 11.45 -7.65 9.56
CA LEU A 77 12.13 -8.39 8.49
C LEU A 77 13.20 -9.35 9.06
N PRO A 78 14.11 -8.92 9.97
CA PRO A 78 15.10 -9.85 10.54
C PRO A 78 14.47 -10.97 11.36
N LEU A 79 13.36 -10.67 12.07
CA LEU A 79 12.59 -11.66 12.82
C LEU A 79 11.95 -12.69 11.90
N ALA A 80 11.37 -12.27 10.77
CA ALA A 80 10.80 -13.18 9.78
C ALA A 80 11.85 -14.13 9.20
N TYR A 81 13.07 -13.64 8.96
CA TYR A 81 14.21 -14.48 8.60
C TYR A 81 14.64 -15.44 9.71
N ARG A 82 14.56 -15.00 10.97
CA ARG A 82 14.91 -15.81 12.15
C ARG A 82 13.92 -16.95 12.35
N CYS A 83 12.63 -16.64 12.37
CA CYS A 83 11.54 -17.60 12.50
C CYS A 83 11.27 -18.41 11.22
N ARG A 84 11.92 -18.08 10.09
CA ARG A 84 11.77 -18.72 8.77
C ARG A 84 10.31 -18.81 8.28
N SER A 85 9.48 -17.82 8.62
CA SER A 85 8.04 -17.84 8.35
C SER A 85 7.65 -16.89 7.22
N ARG A 86 7.06 -17.44 6.14
CA ARG A 86 6.51 -16.68 5.00
C ARG A 86 5.33 -15.80 5.40
N TRP A 87 4.50 -16.28 6.32
CA TRP A 87 3.35 -15.53 6.84
C TRP A 87 3.79 -14.31 7.63
N LEU A 88 4.77 -14.48 8.52
CA LEU A 88 5.31 -13.37 9.30
C LEU A 88 5.96 -12.31 8.39
N PHE A 89 6.72 -12.76 7.38
CA PHE A 89 7.27 -11.86 6.37
C PHE A 89 6.18 -11.09 5.62
N GLY A 90 5.16 -11.79 5.14
CA GLY A 90 4.07 -11.16 4.37
C GLY A 90 3.29 -10.14 5.19
N LEU A 91 2.93 -10.48 6.43
CA LEU A 91 2.24 -9.56 7.34
C LEU A 91 3.11 -8.35 7.70
N ALA A 92 4.41 -8.57 7.95
CA ALA A 92 5.34 -7.48 8.22
C ALA A 92 5.48 -6.53 7.02
N ALA A 93 5.63 -7.08 5.80
CA ALA A 93 5.72 -6.29 4.58
C ALA A 93 4.42 -5.50 4.32
N ALA A 94 3.27 -6.10 4.59
CA ALA A 94 1.98 -5.41 4.52
C ALA A 94 1.87 -4.28 5.56
N ALA A 95 2.29 -4.51 6.80
CA ALA A 95 2.30 -3.50 7.86
C ALA A 95 3.25 -2.32 7.55
N VAL A 96 4.46 -2.61 7.04
CA VAL A 96 5.40 -1.58 6.56
C VAL A 96 4.79 -0.77 5.44
N THR A 97 4.16 -1.43 4.46
CA THR A 97 3.47 -0.78 3.34
C THR A 97 2.34 0.12 3.84
N TRP A 98 1.53 -0.37 4.76
CA TRP A 98 0.43 0.38 5.36
C TRP A 98 0.92 1.62 6.10
N ALA A 99 1.94 1.48 6.95
CA ALA A 99 2.55 2.60 7.66
C ALA A 99 3.17 3.62 6.68
N LEU A 100 3.85 3.15 5.63
CA LEU A 100 4.47 4.01 4.62
C LEU A 100 3.43 4.84 3.86
N VAL A 101 2.34 4.21 3.43
CA VAL A 101 1.23 4.92 2.77
C VAL A 101 0.61 5.93 3.73
N GLY A 102 0.35 5.56 4.99
CA GLY A 102 -0.16 6.48 6.01
C GLY A 102 0.71 7.72 6.18
N ASN A 103 2.03 7.53 6.33
CA ASN A 103 2.99 8.63 6.39
C ASN A 103 2.94 9.52 5.13
N LEU A 104 2.96 8.90 3.94
CA LEU A 104 2.94 9.63 2.67
C LEU A 104 1.65 10.42 2.47
N LEU A 105 0.50 9.89 2.90
CA LEU A 105 -0.78 10.60 2.82
C LEU A 105 -0.80 11.83 3.75
N VAL A 106 -0.26 11.71 4.96
CA VAL A 106 -0.17 12.86 5.89
C VAL A 106 0.79 13.91 5.35
N LEU A 107 1.96 13.49 4.89
CA LEU A 107 2.93 14.36 4.20
C LEU A 107 2.29 15.05 2.97
N ALA A 108 1.58 14.29 2.13
CA ALA A 108 0.93 14.83 0.94
C ALA A 108 -0.16 15.84 1.28
N ARG A 109 -0.85 15.65 2.41
CA ARG A 109 -1.82 16.60 2.97
C ARG A 109 -1.15 17.87 3.48
N ASP A 110 -0.13 17.75 4.32
CA ASP A 110 0.53 18.90 4.97
C ASP A 110 1.26 19.80 3.96
N TYR A 111 1.97 19.19 2.99
CA TYR A 111 2.73 19.93 1.99
C TYR A 111 1.94 20.22 0.70
N GLY A 112 0.74 19.63 0.53
CA GLY A 112 -0.08 19.79 -0.67
C GLY A 112 0.60 19.36 -1.97
N SER A 113 1.63 18.51 -1.90
CA SER A 113 2.47 18.18 -3.06
C SER A 113 1.94 16.96 -3.82
N GLY A 114 1.69 17.12 -5.12
CA GLY A 114 1.33 16.02 -6.00
C GLY A 114 2.40 14.92 -6.10
N TRP A 115 3.67 15.26 -5.84
CA TRP A 115 4.77 14.28 -5.82
C TRP A 115 4.61 13.27 -4.70
N LEU A 116 4.13 13.69 -3.53
CA LEU A 116 3.92 12.80 -2.39
C LEU A 116 2.74 11.85 -2.62
N TRP A 117 1.69 12.32 -3.31
CA TRP A 117 0.60 11.46 -3.77
C TRP A 117 1.08 10.42 -4.79
N ALA A 118 1.92 10.83 -5.75
CA ALA A 118 2.50 9.90 -6.72
C ALA A 118 3.40 8.87 -6.04
N LEU A 119 4.20 9.29 -5.05
CA LEU A 119 5.00 8.38 -4.23
C LEU A 119 4.13 7.43 -3.40
N ALA A 120 3.00 7.88 -2.84
CA ALA A 120 2.08 7.02 -2.10
C ALA A 120 1.60 5.83 -2.95
N VAL A 121 1.34 6.07 -4.24
CA VAL A 121 0.89 5.03 -5.19
C VAL A 121 2.05 4.19 -5.72
N GLY A 122 3.18 4.81 -6.07
CA GLY A 122 4.27 4.14 -6.78
C GLY A 122 5.32 3.49 -5.88
N LEU A 123 5.62 4.08 -4.72
CA LEU A 123 6.74 3.66 -3.88
C LEU A 123 6.52 2.30 -3.20
N PRO A 124 5.36 2.01 -2.56
CA PRO A 124 5.16 0.71 -1.92
C PRO A 124 5.30 -0.50 -2.88
N PRO A 125 4.65 -0.53 -4.06
CA PRO A 125 4.79 -1.65 -4.97
C PRO A 125 6.19 -1.69 -5.60
N ALA A 126 6.84 -0.54 -5.82
CA ALA A 126 8.23 -0.49 -6.27
C ALA A 126 9.18 -1.12 -5.25
N TRP A 127 9.01 -0.81 -3.96
CA TRP A 127 9.81 -1.37 -2.88
C TRP A 127 9.59 -2.88 -2.72
N LEU A 128 8.32 -3.32 -2.69
CA LEU A 128 7.96 -4.74 -2.58
C LEU A 128 8.46 -5.55 -3.79
N TRP A 129 8.41 -5.00 -5.00
CA TRP A 129 8.90 -5.68 -6.20
C TRP A 129 10.42 -5.73 -6.29
N ALA A 130 11.08 -4.64 -5.86
CA ALA A 130 12.54 -4.52 -5.81
C ALA A 130 13.19 -5.46 -4.79
N TYR A 131 12.40 -5.99 -3.84
CA TYR A 131 12.88 -6.93 -2.85
C TYR A 131 13.45 -8.21 -3.49
N GLY A 132 14.75 -8.44 -3.27
CA GLY A 132 15.45 -9.65 -3.68
C GLY A 132 16.08 -10.34 -2.48
N ASP A 133 15.95 -11.67 -2.41
CA ASP A 133 16.62 -12.49 -1.39
C ASP A 133 18.15 -12.35 -1.44
N THR A 134 18.68 -11.80 -2.53
CA THR A 134 20.11 -11.53 -2.75
C THR A 134 20.67 -10.42 -1.84
N LEU A 135 19.84 -9.51 -1.34
CA LEU A 135 20.27 -8.43 -0.43
C LEU A 135 20.78 -8.99 0.91
N TRP A 136 20.33 -10.19 1.30
CA TRP A 136 20.71 -10.89 2.53
C TRP A 136 21.73 -12.01 2.31
N GLN A 137 22.46 -12.00 1.19
CA GLN A 137 23.47 -13.01 0.82
C GLN A 137 24.54 -13.24 1.90
N TRP A 138 24.95 -12.21 2.64
CA TRP A 138 25.94 -12.34 3.72
C TRP A 138 25.48 -13.32 4.80
N ARG A 139 24.18 -13.38 5.08
CA ARG A 139 23.59 -14.32 6.04
C ARG A 139 23.37 -15.71 5.41
N GLN A 140 23.08 -15.77 4.11
CA GLN A 140 22.86 -17.02 3.37
C GLN A 140 24.16 -17.82 3.15
N ARG A 141 25.33 -17.18 3.07
CA ARG A 141 26.63 -17.89 2.97
C ARG A 141 26.94 -18.82 4.15
N ARG A 142 26.24 -18.66 5.28
CA ARG A 142 26.36 -19.53 6.46
C ARG A 142 25.34 -20.69 6.48
N GLN A 143 24.43 -20.77 5.51
CA GLN A 143 23.43 -21.83 5.47
C GLN A 143 23.85 -22.94 4.49
N PRO A 144 23.71 -24.23 4.87
CA PRO A 144 24.01 -25.35 3.99
C PRO A 144 23.06 -25.34 2.78
N SER A 145 23.63 -25.69 1.64
CA SER A 145 23.18 -25.51 0.24
C SER A 145 21.87 -26.22 -0.18
N GLY A 146 20.96 -26.52 0.75
CA GLY A 146 19.76 -27.33 0.47
C GLY A 146 18.40 -26.70 0.72
N THR A 147 18.28 -25.59 1.47
CA THR A 147 16.97 -25.02 1.85
C THR A 147 16.87 -23.51 1.62
N SER A 148 16.79 -23.08 0.35
CA SER A 148 16.54 -21.67 0.03
C SER A 148 15.08 -21.31 0.31
N TRP A 149 14.79 -20.76 1.49
CA TRP A 149 13.49 -20.14 1.77
C TRP A 149 13.40 -18.83 0.99
N ARG A 150 12.64 -18.85 -0.11
CA ARG A 150 12.46 -17.68 -0.98
C ARG A 150 11.30 -16.84 -0.47
N PHE A 151 11.59 -15.63 0.01
CA PHE A 151 10.58 -14.64 0.43
C PHE A 151 10.14 -13.74 -0.73
N GLN A 152 10.98 -13.66 -1.78
CA GLN A 152 10.70 -12.94 -3.02
C GLN A 152 9.30 -13.20 -3.63
N PRO A 153 8.77 -14.43 -3.77
CA PRO A 153 7.44 -14.64 -4.35
C PRO A 153 6.32 -14.02 -3.50
N VAL A 154 6.47 -13.99 -2.17
CA VAL A 154 5.50 -13.37 -1.27
C VAL A 154 5.51 -11.85 -1.44
N SER A 155 6.70 -11.25 -1.48
CA SER A 155 6.85 -9.80 -1.68
C SER A 155 6.27 -9.34 -3.02
N ARG A 156 6.53 -10.10 -4.09
CA ARG A 156 5.99 -9.79 -5.43
C ARG A 156 4.48 -9.99 -5.51
N ALA A 157 3.94 -11.02 -4.86
CA ALA A 157 2.49 -11.19 -4.77
C ALA A 157 1.82 -10.03 -4.04
N LEU A 158 2.43 -9.54 -2.93
CA LEU A 158 1.95 -8.35 -2.24
C LEU A 158 2.05 -7.09 -3.10
N ALA A 159 3.12 -6.92 -3.88
CA ALA A 159 3.26 -5.79 -4.80
C ALA A 159 2.13 -5.77 -5.85
N VAL A 160 1.82 -6.93 -6.44
CA VAL A 160 0.73 -7.05 -7.43
C VAL A 160 -0.62 -6.85 -6.77
N ALA A 161 -0.86 -7.41 -5.57
CA ALA A 161 -2.10 -7.20 -4.82
C ALA A 161 -2.29 -5.72 -4.46
N TYR A 162 -1.22 -5.03 -4.06
CA TYR A 162 -1.25 -3.60 -3.79
C TYR A 162 -1.57 -2.79 -5.06
N LEU A 163 -0.91 -3.08 -6.19
CA LEU A 163 -1.18 -2.43 -7.47
C LEU A 163 -2.62 -2.66 -7.93
N ALA A 164 -3.11 -3.90 -7.84
CA ALA A 164 -4.49 -4.26 -8.12
C ALA A 164 -5.47 -3.45 -7.27
N GLY A 165 -5.27 -3.42 -5.95
CA GLY A 165 -6.12 -2.65 -5.04
C GLY A 165 -6.09 -1.15 -5.32
N MET A 166 -4.91 -0.56 -5.49
CA MET A 166 -4.77 0.88 -5.77
C MET A 166 -5.32 1.27 -7.14
N THR A 167 -5.06 0.49 -8.19
CA THR A 167 -5.62 0.77 -9.52
C THR A 167 -7.13 0.60 -9.55
N TYR A 168 -7.67 -0.35 -8.78
CA TYR A 168 -9.11 -0.50 -8.61
C TYR A 168 -9.74 0.70 -7.90
N LEU A 169 -9.16 1.13 -6.78
CA LEU A 169 -9.65 2.31 -6.05
C LEU A 169 -9.59 3.56 -6.92
N LEU A 170 -8.46 3.80 -7.60
CA LEU A 170 -8.26 4.96 -8.46
C LEU A 170 -8.98 4.85 -9.81
N ALA A 171 -9.69 3.76 -10.10
CA ALA A 171 -10.50 3.67 -11.31
C ALA A 171 -11.80 4.48 -11.21
N PHE A 172 -12.34 4.72 -10.01
CA PHE A 172 -13.63 5.40 -9.80
C PHE A 172 -13.59 6.89 -10.17
N HIS A 173 -14.56 7.36 -10.95
CA HIS A 173 -14.59 8.75 -11.42
C HIS A 173 -14.80 9.75 -10.28
N GLY A 174 -15.51 9.36 -9.22
CA GLY A 174 -15.83 10.23 -8.08
C GLY A 174 -14.58 10.75 -7.39
N LEU A 175 -13.56 9.89 -7.24
CA LEU A 175 -12.27 10.28 -6.67
C LEU A 175 -11.55 11.34 -7.49
N TRP A 176 -11.85 11.47 -8.79
CA TRP A 176 -11.24 12.38 -9.77
C TRP A 176 -12.01 13.70 -9.99
N ARG A 177 -13.19 13.88 -9.36
CA ARG A 177 -14.05 15.05 -9.52
C ARG A 177 -13.95 16.06 -8.37
N ASP A 178 -13.86 15.58 -7.12
CA ASP A 178 -13.83 16.45 -5.93
C ASP A 178 -12.40 16.87 -5.56
N TYR A 179 -11.81 17.73 -6.39
CA TYR A 179 -10.47 18.31 -6.16
C TYR A 179 -10.59 19.70 -5.56
N GLY A 180 -11.22 19.78 -4.39
CA GLY A 180 -11.41 21.03 -3.69
C GLY A 180 -11.37 20.85 -2.18
N THR A 181 -10.26 21.30 -1.57
CA THR A 181 -10.30 22.02 -0.28
C THR A 181 -10.91 21.36 0.96
N ILE A 182 -11.00 20.03 1.07
CA ILE A 182 -11.50 19.40 2.33
C ILE A 182 -10.44 19.45 3.45
N TRP A 183 -9.16 19.57 3.09
CA TRP A 183 -8.06 19.42 4.05
C TRP A 183 -7.33 20.74 4.25
N GLY A 184 -7.71 21.45 5.32
CA GLY A 184 -6.96 22.64 5.78
C GLY A 184 -5.49 22.30 6.02
N ARG A 185 -4.59 23.21 5.65
CA ARG A 185 -3.15 23.09 5.90
C ARG A 185 -2.91 23.05 7.41
N SER A 186 -2.58 21.88 7.93
CA SER A 186 -2.02 21.72 9.28
C SER A 186 -0.60 22.27 9.31
N GLN A 187 -0.14 22.77 10.47
CA GLN A 187 1.25 23.20 10.63
C GLN A 187 2.22 22.05 10.27
N PRO A 188 3.35 22.32 9.59
CA PRO A 188 4.28 21.31 9.09
C PRO A 188 5.12 20.70 10.23
N GLN A 189 4.51 19.84 11.05
CA GLN A 189 5.21 19.06 12.08
C GLN A 189 5.56 17.63 11.63
N SER A 190 5.22 17.27 10.39
CA SER A 190 5.42 15.93 9.80
C SER A 190 6.76 15.74 9.09
N TRP A 191 7.65 16.73 9.06
CA TRP A 191 8.93 16.65 8.36
C TRP A 191 9.79 15.41 8.70
N PRO A 192 9.81 14.88 9.95
CA PRO A 192 10.64 13.72 10.24
C PRO A 192 10.21 12.48 9.44
N MET A 193 8.93 12.37 9.08
CA MET A 193 8.42 11.25 8.28
C MET A 193 9.11 11.13 6.91
N LEU A 194 9.63 12.23 6.38
CA LEU A 194 10.41 12.24 5.14
C LEU A 194 11.63 11.32 5.24
N VAL A 195 12.23 11.14 6.41
CA VAL A 195 13.38 10.26 6.60
C VAL A 195 13.00 8.82 6.24
N SER A 196 11.87 8.30 6.75
CA SER A 196 11.39 6.96 6.41
C SER A 196 11.14 6.78 4.91
N VAL A 197 10.56 7.80 4.27
CA VAL A 197 10.27 7.82 2.83
C VAL A 197 11.56 7.82 2.01
N MET A 198 12.53 8.66 2.39
CA MET A 198 13.82 8.79 1.71
C MET A 198 14.66 7.53 1.83
N VAL A 199 14.69 6.91 3.01
CA VAL A 199 15.43 5.65 3.21
C VAL A 199 14.81 4.53 2.38
N LEU A 200 13.48 4.38 2.41
CA LEU A 200 12.79 3.33 1.65
C LEU A 200 12.84 3.57 0.13
N SER A 201 12.84 4.83 -0.32
CA SER A 201 13.02 5.15 -1.74
C SER A 201 14.42 4.84 -2.24
N VAL A 202 15.46 5.13 -1.46
CA VAL A 202 16.84 4.74 -1.77
C VAL A 202 16.96 3.21 -1.82
N VAL A 203 16.40 2.49 -0.85
CA VAL A 203 16.40 1.02 -0.84
C VAL A 203 15.67 0.46 -2.07
N ALA A 204 14.51 1.01 -2.42
CA ALA A 204 13.78 0.60 -3.62
C ALA A 204 14.59 0.86 -4.90
N ALA A 205 15.18 2.04 -5.03
CA ALA A 205 16.00 2.40 -6.19
C ALA A 205 17.21 1.46 -6.35
N LEU A 206 17.92 1.17 -5.25
CA LEU A 206 19.03 0.21 -5.26
C LEU A 206 18.59 -1.19 -5.66
N GLY A 207 17.43 -1.66 -5.18
CA GLY A 207 16.87 -2.95 -5.58
C GLY A 207 16.53 -3.02 -7.07
N TRP A 208 15.97 -1.95 -7.64
CA TRP A 208 15.74 -1.86 -9.08
C TRP A 208 17.03 -1.83 -9.90
N VAL A 209 18.05 -1.08 -9.45
CA VAL A 209 19.38 -1.09 -10.10
C VAL A 209 20.00 -2.49 -10.07
N ALA A 210 19.84 -3.23 -8.97
CA ALA A 210 20.32 -4.61 -8.87
C ALA A 210 19.58 -5.53 -9.85
N ILE A 211 18.25 -5.40 -9.98
CA ILE A 211 17.45 -6.17 -10.95
C ILE A 211 17.91 -5.86 -12.38
N LEU A 212 18.12 -4.59 -12.73
CA LEU A 212 18.59 -4.18 -14.05
C LEU A 212 19.98 -4.76 -14.37
N ARG A 213 20.92 -4.67 -13.42
CA ARG A 213 22.27 -5.24 -13.58
C ARG A 213 22.24 -6.75 -13.76
N GLN A 214 21.41 -7.46 -12.98
CA GLN A 214 21.26 -8.91 -13.10
C GLN A 214 20.63 -9.31 -14.43
N GLY A 215 19.61 -8.59 -14.90
CA GLY A 215 18.99 -8.83 -16.22
C GLY A 215 19.91 -8.56 -17.40
N TRP A 216 20.92 -7.69 -17.22
CA TRP A 216 21.97 -7.45 -18.21
C TRP A 216 23.06 -8.53 -18.19
N GLN A 217 23.46 -9.02 -17.02
CA GLN A 217 24.52 -10.02 -16.87
C GLN A 217 24.05 -11.46 -17.14
N GLN A 218 22.83 -11.80 -16.73
CA GLN A 218 22.22 -13.09 -16.99
C GLN A 218 21.21 -12.93 -18.12
N ARG A 219 21.63 -13.27 -19.35
CA ARG A 219 20.83 -13.28 -20.59
C ARG A 219 19.65 -14.26 -20.56
N GLN A 220 19.36 -14.86 -19.40
CA GLN A 220 18.23 -15.73 -19.13
C GLN A 220 17.41 -15.10 -18.02
N TRP A 221 16.33 -14.44 -18.41
CA TRP A 221 15.36 -13.91 -17.46
C TRP A 221 14.67 -15.12 -16.82
N PRO A 222 14.71 -15.27 -15.49
CA PRO A 222 13.94 -16.33 -14.84
C PRO A 222 12.47 -16.11 -15.20
N SER A 223 11.88 -17.14 -15.79
CA SER A 223 10.56 -17.20 -16.44
C SER A 223 9.41 -17.11 -15.43
N TRP A 224 9.41 -16.08 -14.59
CA TRP A 224 8.26 -15.72 -13.78
C TRP A 224 7.38 -14.72 -14.52
N ALA A 225 6.10 -14.81 -14.19
CA ALA A 225 4.97 -14.58 -15.06
C ALA A 225 4.79 -13.12 -15.54
N LEU A 226 5.00 -12.13 -14.67
CA LEU A 226 5.13 -10.73 -15.11
C LEU A 226 6.61 -10.34 -15.27
N HIS A 227 6.98 -9.95 -16.50
CA HIS A 227 8.27 -9.32 -16.75
C HIS A 227 8.43 -8.08 -15.84
N SER A 228 9.60 -7.91 -15.21
CA SER A 228 9.82 -6.75 -14.32
C SER A 228 9.57 -5.39 -15.03
N GLY A 229 9.69 -5.36 -16.37
CA GLY A 229 9.32 -4.22 -17.18
C GLY A 229 7.82 -3.90 -17.21
N THR A 230 6.92 -4.89 -17.20
CA THR A 230 5.47 -4.62 -17.20
C THR A 230 5.04 -4.00 -15.87
N VAL A 231 5.52 -4.54 -14.74
CA VAL A 231 5.25 -3.99 -13.41
C VAL A 231 5.85 -2.59 -13.26
N ALA A 232 7.07 -2.36 -13.73
CA ALA A 232 7.66 -1.03 -13.78
C ALA A 232 6.80 -0.06 -14.61
N GLY A 233 6.33 -0.50 -15.78
CA GLY A 233 5.43 0.29 -16.63
C GLY A 233 4.13 0.66 -15.92
N VAL A 234 3.48 -0.31 -15.27
CA VAL A 234 2.25 -0.06 -14.48
C VAL A 234 2.50 0.94 -13.36
N ILE A 235 3.60 0.80 -12.62
CA ILE A 235 3.98 1.73 -11.54
C ILE A 235 4.19 3.16 -12.09
N VAL A 236 4.94 3.29 -13.19
CA VAL A 236 5.26 4.59 -13.80
C VAL A 236 3.99 5.26 -14.33
N VAL A 237 3.13 4.52 -15.04
CA VAL A 237 1.88 5.08 -15.57
C VAL A 237 0.93 5.46 -14.43
N ALA A 238 0.78 4.61 -13.40
CA ALA A 238 -0.06 4.92 -12.25
C ALA A 238 0.43 6.16 -11.49
N ALA A 239 1.69 6.18 -11.04
CA ALA A 239 2.25 7.32 -10.31
C ALA A 239 2.29 8.59 -11.18
N GLY A 240 2.62 8.46 -12.46
CA GLY A 240 2.64 9.55 -13.43
C GLY A 240 1.26 10.19 -13.65
N THR A 241 0.20 9.39 -13.69
CA THR A 241 -1.19 9.88 -13.85
C THR A 241 -1.59 10.74 -12.65
N VAL A 242 -1.29 10.29 -11.43
CA VAL A 242 -1.55 11.07 -10.20
C VAL A 242 -0.74 12.35 -10.17
N LEU A 243 0.54 12.27 -10.52
CA LEU A 243 1.41 13.44 -10.56
C LEU A 243 0.90 14.47 -11.57
N TRP A 244 0.53 14.03 -12.77
CA TRP A 244 0.02 14.88 -13.84
C TRP A 244 -1.26 15.59 -13.40
N HIS A 245 -2.22 14.82 -12.88
CA HIS A 245 -3.49 15.35 -12.42
C HIS A 245 -3.30 16.43 -11.34
N ARG A 246 -2.32 16.25 -10.44
CA ARG A 246 -2.09 17.14 -9.30
C ARG A 246 -1.22 18.37 -9.60
N GLN A 247 -0.24 18.26 -10.49
CA GLN A 247 0.77 19.31 -10.71
C GLN A 247 0.59 20.08 -12.02
N LEU A 248 0.08 19.42 -13.06
CA LEU A 248 0.03 20.00 -14.40
C LEU A 248 -1.38 20.48 -14.72
N MET A 249 -2.35 19.55 -14.72
CA MET A 249 -3.73 19.86 -15.08
C MET A 249 -4.66 18.78 -14.53
N PRO A 250 -5.83 19.14 -13.96
CA PRO A 250 -6.82 18.15 -13.55
C PRO A 250 -7.33 17.35 -14.75
N LEU A 251 -7.28 16.02 -14.61
CA LEU A 251 -7.69 15.02 -15.60
C LEU A 251 -8.90 14.21 -15.08
N PRO A 252 -10.08 14.81 -14.87
CA PRO A 252 -11.23 14.12 -14.27
C PRO A 252 -11.78 12.97 -15.13
N LEU A 253 -11.65 13.06 -16.46
CA LEU A 253 -12.12 12.04 -17.40
C LEU A 253 -11.03 11.02 -17.76
N TRP A 254 -9.81 11.50 -18.01
CA TRP A 254 -8.72 10.66 -18.50
C TRP A 254 -8.09 9.78 -17.41
N ALA A 255 -7.99 10.26 -16.17
CA ALA A 255 -7.39 9.48 -15.10
C ALA A 255 -8.19 8.19 -14.78
N PRO A 256 -9.52 8.22 -14.59
CA PRO A 256 -10.32 6.99 -14.44
C PRO A 256 -10.12 6.02 -15.60
N LEU A 257 -10.10 6.52 -16.84
CA LEU A 257 -9.93 5.68 -18.03
C LEU A 257 -8.56 4.97 -18.04
N ILE A 258 -7.48 5.71 -17.76
CA ILE A 258 -6.13 5.14 -17.66
C ILE A 258 -6.09 4.05 -16.58
N TYR A 259 -6.66 4.31 -15.40
CA TYR A 259 -6.70 3.32 -14.32
C TYR A 259 -7.54 2.09 -14.64
N ASN A 260 -8.65 2.22 -15.36
CA ASN A 260 -9.42 1.09 -15.86
C ASN A 260 -8.62 0.25 -16.86
N LEU A 261 -7.88 0.89 -17.78
CA LEU A 261 -7.00 0.18 -18.72
C LEU A 261 -5.85 -0.54 -18.00
N LEU A 262 -5.25 0.08 -16.97
CA LEU A 262 -4.24 -0.55 -16.14
C LEU A 262 -4.79 -1.76 -15.37
N LEU A 263 -5.99 -1.62 -14.79
CA LEU A 263 -6.67 -2.69 -14.06
C LEU A 263 -6.97 -3.87 -14.99
N PHE A 264 -7.49 -3.60 -16.18
CA PHE A 264 -7.75 -4.61 -17.20
C PHE A 264 -6.45 -5.29 -17.68
N GLY A 265 -5.40 -4.51 -17.94
CA GLY A 265 -4.08 -5.03 -18.29
C GLY A 265 -3.47 -5.93 -17.21
N LEU A 266 -3.62 -5.55 -15.94
CA LEU A 266 -3.21 -6.36 -14.79
C LEU A 266 -4.01 -7.68 -14.72
N ALA A 267 -5.34 -7.64 -14.88
CA ALA A 267 -6.18 -8.83 -14.92
C ALA A 267 -5.74 -9.80 -16.03
N LEU A 268 -5.55 -9.30 -17.25
CA LEU A 268 -5.10 -10.09 -18.39
C LEU A 268 -3.70 -10.67 -18.18
N GLY A 269 -2.78 -9.89 -17.61
CA GLY A 269 -1.45 -10.37 -17.23
C GLY A 269 -1.55 -11.56 -16.28
N LEU A 270 -2.32 -11.42 -15.19
CA LEU A 270 -2.54 -12.49 -14.21
C LEU A 270 -3.22 -13.74 -14.81
N LEU A 271 -4.18 -13.57 -15.71
CA LEU A 271 -4.85 -14.67 -16.41
C LEU A 271 -3.90 -15.42 -17.33
N ARG A 272 -3.17 -14.69 -18.19
CA ARG A 272 -2.16 -15.25 -19.10
C ARG A 272 -1.12 -16.06 -18.31
N ASP A 273 -0.67 -15.49 -17.21
CA ASP A 273 0.32 -16.08 -16.32
C ASP A 273 -0.20 -17.32 -15.60
N GLY A 274 -1.45 -17.26 -15.13
CA GLY A 274 -2.14 -18.38 -14.53
C GLY A 274 -2.30 -19.57 -15.48
N LEU A 275 -2.59 -19.30 -16.75
CA LEU A 275 -2.69 -20.30 -17.81
C LEU A 275 -1.31 -20.86 -18.20
N ALA A 276 -0.31 -20.00 -18.37
CA ALA A 276 1.04 -20.39 -18.79
C ALA A 276 1.77 -21.24 -17.75
N LEU A 277 1.59 -20.94 -16.45
CA LEU A 277 2.23 -21.64 -15.34
C LEU A 277 1.36 -22.76 -14.74
N GLY A 278 0.14 -22.98 -15.25
CA GLY A 278 -0.80 -23.96 -14.71
C GLY A 278 -1.26 -23.66 -13.27
N SER A 279 -1.09 -22.43 -12.79
CA SER A 279 -1.36 -22.05 -11.41
C SER A 279 -2.78 -21.51 -11.26
N ARG A 280 -3.62 -22.25 -10.52
CA ARG A 280 -5.01 -21.86 -10.27
C ARG A 280 -5.14 -20.51 -9.56
N GLY A 281 -4.24 -20.21 -8.62
CA GLY A 281 -4.32 -18.98 -7.81
C GLY A 281 -4.23 -17.69 -8.63
N TRP A 282 -3.24 -17.57 -9.52
CA TRP A 282 -3.09 -16.40 -10.38
C TRP A 282 -4.22 -16.26 -11.40
N PHE A 283 -4.69 -17.39 -11.94
CA PHE A 283 -5.85 -17.42 -12.83
C PHE A 283 -7.12 -16.88 -12.14
N TRP A 284 -7.47 -17.42 -10.97
CA TRP A 284 -8.65 -16.98 -10.22
C TRP A 284 -8.52 -15.54 -9.72
N SER A 285 -7.31 -15.10 -9.35
CA SER A 285 -7.06 -13.71 -9.00
C SER A 285 -7.30 -12.77 -10.18
N GLY A 286 -6.83 -13.12 -11.38
CA GLY A 286 -7.06 -12.34 -12.60
C GLY A 286 -8.53 -12.31 -12.99
N MET A 287 -9.21 -13.47 -12.94
CA MET A 287 -10.64 -13.57 -13.21
C MET A 287 -11.47 -12.74 -12.21
N GLY A 288 -11.18 -12.86 -10.91
CA GLY A 288 -11.87 -12.11 -9.87
C GLY A 288 -11.69 -10.60 -10.04
N LEU A 289 -10.48 -10.15 -10.39
CA LEU A 289 -10.20 -8.73 -10.64
C LEU A 289 -10.95 -8.19 -11.87
N LEU A 290 -11.09 -9.00 -12.91
CA LEU A 290 -11.87 -8.68 -14.11
C LEU A 290 -13.36 -8.57 -13.79
N VAL A 291 -13.91 -9.56 -13.08
CA VAL A 291 -15.33 -9.57 -12.66
C VAL A 291 -15.65 -8.37 -11.77
N VAL A 292 -14.84 -8.12 -10.74
CA VAL A 292 -15.01 -6.97 -9.84
C VAL A 292 -14.86 -5.65 -10.61
N GLY A 293 -13.89 -5.56 -11.52
CA GLY A 293 -13.73 -4.40 -12.40
C GLY A 293 -14.98 -4.10 -13.23
N ILE A 294 -15.51 -5.09 -13.96
CA ILE A 294 -16.70 -4.92 -14.80
C ILE A 294 -17.93 -4.58 -13.94
N LEU A 295 -18.19 -5.36 -12.88
CA LEU A 295 -19.37 -5.14 -12.04
C LEU A 295 -19.37 -3.73 -11.43
N SER A 296 -18.23 -3.28 -10.89
CA SER A 296 -18.13 -1.95 -10.32
C SER A 296 -18.36 -0.84 -11.35
N ARG A 297 -17.94 -1.02 -12.61
CA ARG A 297 -18.24 -0.05 -13.68
C ARG A 297 -19.71 -0.07 -14.09
N THR A 298 -20.31 -1.25 -14.21
CA THR A 298 -21.74 -1.34 -14.54
C THR A 298 -22.59 -0.71 -13.45
N LEU A 299 -22.19 -0.82 -12.18
CA LEU A 299 -22.89 -0.16 -11.07
C LEU A 299 -22.69 1.36 -11.10
N GLU A 300 -21.45 1.84 -11.28
CA GLU A 300 -21.14 3.27 -11.27
C GLU A 300 -21.84 4.07 -12.39
N TYR A 301 -21.99 3.50 -13.58
CA TYR A 301 -22.62 4.21 -14.72
C TYR A 301 -24.12 3.93 -14.89
N ASN A 302 -24.65 2.83 -14.34
CA ASN A 302 -26.09 2.52 -14.44
C ASN A 302 -26.89 2.87 -13.17
N THR A 303 -26.29 3.49 -12.16
CA THR A 303 -27.01 3.95 -10.95
C THR A 303 -28.12 4.94 -11.26
N ASP A 304 -28.02 5.71 -12.36
CA ASP A 304 -29.11 6.61 -12.78
C ASP A 304 -30.39 5.83 -13.12
N PHE A 305 -30.25 4.70 -13.81
CA PHE A 305 -31.38 3.81 -14.16
C PHE A 305 -31.90 2.98 -12.97
N ILE A 306 -31.04 2.59 -12.03
CA ILE A 306 -31.44 1.82 -10.84
C ILE A 306 -32.09 2.74 -9.78
N ALA A 307 -31.65 3.99 -9.65
CA ALA A 307 -32.29 4.98 -8.78
C ALA A 307 -33.71 5.33 -9.28
N GLU A 308 -33.89 5.43 -10.61
CA GLU A 308 -35.22 5.54 -11.23
C GLU A 308 -36.06 4.26 -11.04
N GLY A 309 -35.46 3.09 -11.22
CA GLY A 309 -36.15 1.80 -11.11
C GLY A 309 -36.55 1.38 -9.68
N VAL A 310 -35.84 1.85 -8.65
CA VAL A 310 -36.11 1.55 -7.23
C VAL A 310 -37.10 2.55 -6.60
N GLY A 311 -37.63 3.51 -7.38
CA GLY A 311 -38.68 4.40 -6.90
C GLY A 311 -38.23 5.37 -5.81
N LEU A 312 -36.93 5.69 -5.74
CA LEU A 312 -36.47 6.89 -5.05
C LEU A 312 -36.73 8.10 -5.95
N CYS A 313 -38.01 8.39 -6.12
CA CYS A 313 -38.50 9.60 -6.74
C CYS A 313 -37.94 10.80 -5.94
N PRO A 314 -37.16 11.71 -6.52
CA PRO A 314 -36.80 12.92 -5.82
C PRO A 314 -38.07 13.79 -5.75
N LEU A 315 -38.61 13.91 -4.54
CA LEU A 315 -39.50 14.99 -4.10
C LEU A 315 -38.78 16.35 -4.14
N TRP A 316 -38.19 16.70 -5.28
CA TRP A 316 -37.50 17.96 -5.50
C TRP A 316 -37.60 18.36 -6.98
N GLY A 317 -38.64 19.11 -7.31
CA GLY A 317 -38.77 19.71 -8.64
C GLY A 317 -40.19 19.95 -9.16
N SER A 318 -41.07 20.57 -8.38
CA SER A 318 -42.24 21.27 -8.93
C SER A 318 -42.12 22.78 -8.65
N ASP A 319 -41.15 23.44 -9.29
CA ASP A 319 -41.23 24.90 -9.50
C ASP A 319 -41.98 25.11 -10.82
N ASP A 320 -43.32 25.13 -10.73
CA ASP A 320 -44.22 25.51 -11.81
C ASP A 320 -44.07 27.03 -12.06
N ARG A 321 -43.03 27.41 -12.82
CA ARG A 321 -42.96 28.72 -13.48
C ARG A 321 -43.01 28.53 -14.99
N GLY A 322 -44.20 28.73 -15.55
CA GLY A 322 -44.34 28.82 -17.01
C GLY A 322 -45.73 28.58 -17.58
N ARG A 323 -46.78 29.23 -17.07
CA ARG A 323 -48.00 29.47 -17.85
C ARG A 323 -48.17 30.96 -18.10
N ASN A 324 -47.64 31.40 -19.24
CA ASN A 324 -48.23 32.48 -20.01
C ASN A 324 -49.62 32.03 -20.46
N LEU A 325 -50.65 32.86 -20.26
CA LEU A 325 -51.78 33.08 -21.17
C LEU A 325 -52.67 34.21 -20.61
N VAL A 326 -52.71 35.32 -21.36
CA VAL A 326 -53.62 36.50 -21.33
C VAL A 326 -53.50 37.45 -20.14
#